data_AF-T1BV62-F1
#
_entry.id   AF-T1BV62-F1
#
_cell.length_a   1.000
_cell.length_b   1.000
_cell.length_c   1.000
_cell.angle_alpha   90.00
_cell.angle_beta   90.00
_cell.angle_gamma   90.00
#
_symmetry.space_group_name_H-M   'P 1'
#
loop_
_entity.id
_entity.type
_entity.pdbx_description
1 polymer ?
#
loop_
_entity_poly.entity_id
_entity_poly.type
_entity_poly.pdbx_seq_one_letter_code
_entity_poly.pdbx_strand_id
1 'polypeptide(L)'
;MFAGSGVGKSVLLGMMARFTSAQVIVVGLIGERGREVKEFVERILGPEDRTRAVVVAAPADAPPLMRLRGAWLATAIAEYFRDRGASVLLLMDSLTRFAQAQREIALAIGEAPATKGYPPSVFARLPQLVERAGNGAEGAGSITAFYTVLAEGDDQNDPIADAARAILDGHIVLSRRIA
;
A
#
# COMPACT_ATOMS: atom_id res chain seq x y z
N MET A 1 -3.68 -4.05 6.64
CA MET A 1 -3.26 -5.45 6.85
C MET A 1 -1.87 -5.48 7.42
N PHE A 2 -1.72 -5.95 8.65
CA PHE A 2 -0.43 -6.10 9.32
C PHE A 2 0.06 -7.53 9.09
N ALA A 3 1.25 -7.66 8.50
CA ALA A 3 1.79 -8.96 8.15
C ALA A 3 3.31 -8.96 8.27
N GLY A 4 3.86 -10.01 8.86
CA GLY A 4 5.28 -10.30 8.77
C GLY A 4 5.66 -10.89 7.41
N SER A 5 6.94 -11.15 7.21
CA SER A 5 7.39 -11.94 6.05
C SER A 5 6.88 -13.38 6.14
N GLY A 6 6.38 -13.92 5.01
CA GLY A 6 6.04 -15.33 4.85
C GLY A 6 4.71 -15.78 5.47
N VAL A 7 3.86 -14.87 5.96
CA VAL A 7 2.58 -15.23 6.63
C VAL A 7 1.36 -15.26 5.70
N GLY A 8 1.57 -15.34 4.38
CA GLY A 8 0.47 -15.41 3.39
C GLY A 8 -0.05 -14.07 2.87
N LYS A 9 0.66 -12.95 3.10
CA LYS A 9 0.29 -11.60 2.62
C LYS A 9 -0.09 -11.58 1.14
N SER A 10 0.79 -12.07 0.26
CA SER A 10 0.60 -12.00 -1.18
C SER A 10 -0.56 -12.88 -1.66
N VAL A 11 -0.78 -14.02 -1.01
CA VAL A 11 -1.93 -14.90 -1.29
C VAL A 11 -3.23 -14.19 -0.96
N LEU A 12 -3.33 -13.56 0.21
CA LEU A 12 -4.53 -12.82 0.60
C LEU A 12 -4.81 -11.62 -0.32
N LEU A 13 -3.78 -10.86 -0.70
CA LEU A 13 -3.94 -9.78 -1.69
C LEU A 13 -4.46 -10.30 -3.04
N GLY A 14 -3.96 -11.47 -3.48
CA GLY A 14 -4.46 -12.13 -4.67
C GLY A 14 -5.92 -12.55 -4.56
N MET A 15 -6.31 -13.13 -3.42
CA MET A 15 -7.70 -13.50 -3.17
C MET A 15 -8.61 -12.26 -3.17
N MET A 16 -8.19 -11.15 -2.57
CA MET A 16 -8.92 -9.89 -2.63
C MET A 16 -9.09 -9.40 -4.08
N ALA A 17 -8.00 -9.39 -4.87
CA ALA A 17 -8.06 -8.98 -6.27
C ALA A 17 -8.97 -9.88 -7.11
N ARG A 18 -8.92 -11.20 -6.90
CA ARG A 18 -9.68 -12.18 -7.69
C ARG A 18 -11.17 -12.22 -7.34
N PHE A 19 -11.50 -12.09 -6.05
CA PHE A 19 -12.88 -12.26 -5.58
C PHE A 19 -13.60 -10.94 -5.26
N THR A 20 -13.00 -9.79 -5.62
CA THR A 20 -13.66 -8.49 -5.48
C THR A 20 -14.74 -8.27 -6.55
N SER A 21 -15.83 -7.62 -6.13
CA SER A 21 -16.86 -7.05 -7.00
C SER A 21 -16.51 -5.67 -7.55
N ALA A 22 -15.36 -5.09 -7.17
CA ALA A 22 -14.92 -3.79 -7.68
C ALA A 22 -14.71 -3.82 -9.20
N GLN A 23 -15.15 -2.78 -9.91
CA GLN A 23 -15.03 -2.71 -11.36
C GLN A 23 -13.57 -2.56 -11.83
N VAL A 24 -12.74 -1.88 -11.03
CA VAL A 24 -11.33 -1.65 -11.33
C VAL A 24 -10.46 -2.06 -10.15
N ILE A 25 -9.32 -2.67 -10.43
CA ILE A 25 -8.31 -3.02 -9.44
C ILE A 25 -7.08 -2.14 -9.68
N VAL A 26 -6.58 -1.49 -8.65
CA VAL A 26 -5.31 -0.75 -8.72
C VAL A 26 -4.37 -1.32 -7.68
N VAL A 27 -3.18 -1.73 -8.09
CA VAL A 27 -2.17 -2.33 -7.21
C VAL A 27 -0.91 -1.48 -7.21
N GLY A 28 -0.55 -0.93 -6.06
CA GLY A 28 0.73 -0.28 -5.83
C GLY A 28 1.71 -1.24 -5.16
N LEU A 29 2.73 -1.70 -5.89
CA LEU A 29 3.80 -2.58 -5.38
C LEU A 29 5.05 -1.73 -5.14
N ILE A 30 5.21 -1.25 -3.92
CA ILE A 30 6.18 -0.23 -3.49
C ILE A 30 7.25 -0.88 -2.63
N GLY A 31 8.49 -0.85 -3.11
CA GLY A 31 9.66 -1.35 -2.38
C GLY A 31 9.70 -2.86 -2.20
N GLU A 32 8.88 -3.61 -2.95
CA GLU A 32 8.92 -5.08 -2.98
C GLU A 32 10.04 -5.58 -3.91
N ARG A 33 10.46 -6.84 -3.76
CA ARG A 33 11.50 -7.40 -4.62
C ARG A 33 10.97 -7.59 -6.04
N GLY A 34 11.78 -7.32 -7.06
CA GLY A 34 11.35 -7.44 -8.46
C GLY A 34 10.77 -8.81 -8.83
N ARG A 35 11.29 -9.90 -8.22
CA ARG A 35 10.73 -11.24 -8.40
C ARG A 35 9.33 -11.41 -7.79
N GLU A 36 9.06 -10.76 -6.66
CA GLU A 36 7.76 -10.80 -5.98
C GLU A 36 6.73 -9.98 -6.78
N VAL A 37 7.16 -8.85 -7.38
CA VAL A 37 6.35 -8.09 -8.34
C VAL A 37 5.97 -8.94 -9.54
N LYS A 38 6.96 -9.60 -10.17
CA LYS A 38 6.72 -10.49 -11.30
C LYS A 38 5.78 -11.63 -10.94
N GLU A 39 6.02 -12.30 -9.81
CA GLU A 39 5.16 -13.37 -9.32
C GLU A 39 3.73 -12.88 -9.07
N PHE A 40 3.56 -11.70 -8.47
CA PHE A 40 2.25 -11.14 -8.23
C PHE A 40 1.48 -10.91 -9.54
N VAL A 41 2.13 -10.28 -10.53
CA VAL A 41 1.50 -10.03 -11.83
C VAL A 41 1.23 -11.33 -12.58
N GLU A 42 2.18 -12.26 -12.63
CA GLU A 42 2.09 -13.45 -13.48
C GLU A 42 1.30 -14.62 -12.88
N ARG A 43 1.27 -14.74 -11.56
CA ARG A 43 0.71 -15.92 -10.87
C ARG A 43 -0.43 -15.60 -9.93
N ILE A 44 -0.41 -14.41 -9.32
CA ILE A 44 -1.41 -14.02 -8.31
C ILE A 44 -2.58 -13.28 -8.96
N LEU A 45 -2.31 -12.32 -9.85
CA LEU A 45 -3.31 -11.71 -10.72
C LEU A 45 -3.63 -12.66 -11.88
N GLY A 46 -4.82 -13.24 -11.86
CA GLY A 46 -5.30 -14.11 -12.93
C GLY A 46 -5.45 -13.37 -14.27
N PRO A 47 -5.47 -14.08 -15.42
CA PRO A 47 -5.61 -13.46 -16.74
C PRO A 47 -6.85 -12.56 -16.87
N GLU A 48 -7.97 -12.98 -16.28
CA GLU A 48 -9.22 -12.22 -16.27
C GLU A 48 -9.10 -10.93 -15.43
N ASP A 49 -8.53 -11.03 -14.22
CA ASP A 49 -8.34 -9.87 -13.34
C ASP A 49 -7.41 -8.82 -13.96
N ARG A 50 -6.40 -9.25 -14.73
CA ARG A 50 -5.47 -8.33 -15.43
C ARG A 50 -6.16 -7.42 -16.42
N THR A 51 -7.29 -7.85 -17.00
CA THR A 51 -8.02 -7.02 -17.97
C THR A 51 -8.63 -5.77 -17.35
N ARG A 52 -8.84 -5.78 -16.02
CA ARG A 52 -9.38 -4.67 -15.23
C ARG A 52 -8.42 -4.15 -14.16
N ALA A 53 -7.16 -4.56 -14.20
CA ALA A 53 -6.15 -4.19 -13.20
C ALA A 53 -5.10 -3.22 -13.76
N VAL A 54 -4.75 -2.22 -12.95
CA VAL A 54 -3.60 -1.35 -13.17
C VAL A 54 -2.56 -1.63 -12.09
N VAL A 55 -1.34 -2.01 -12.49
CA VAL A 55 -0.25 -2.30 -11.55
C VAL A 55 0.82 -1.21 -11.67
N VAL A 56 1.08 -0.51 -10.57
CA VAL A 56 2.17 0.45 -10.43
C VAL A 56 3.25 -0.18 -9.56
N ALA A 57 4.36 -0.59 -10.18
CA ALA A 57 5.48 -1.20 -9.47
C ALA A 57 6.67 -0.24 -9.38
N ALA A 58 7.14 -0.02 -8.16
CA ALA A 58 8.40 0.67 -7.86
C ALA A 58 9.24 -0.26 -6.96
N PRO A 59 10.06 -1.16 -7.55
CA PRO A 59 10.75 -2.19 -6.78
C PRO A 59 11.77 -1.64 -5.77
N ALA A 60 12.25 -2.52 -4.88
CA ALA A 60 13.16 -2.15 -3.78
C ALA A 60 14.48 -1.49 -4.23
N ASP A 61 14.98 -1.83 -5.42
CA ASP A 61 16.18 -1.27 -6.03
C ASP A 61 15.92 0.05 -6.78
N ALA A 62 14.66 0.51 -6.86
CA ALA A 62 14.33 1.81 -7.41
C ALA A 62 14.67 2.95 -6.43
N PRO A 63 15.04 4.14 -6.94
CA PRO A 63 15.29 5.31 -6.11
C PRO A 63 14.14 5.62 -5.14
N PRO A 64 14.43 6.13 -3.91
CA PRO A 64 13.40 6.43 -2.91
C PRO A 64 12.29 7.33 -3.45
N LEU A 65 12.65 8.31 -4.28
CA LEU A 65 11.68 9.21 -4.92
C LEU A 65 10.70 8.46 -5.83
N MET A 66 11.17 7.45 -6.58
CA MET A 66 10.29 6.64 -7.44
C MET A 66 9.35 5.78 -6.60
N ARG A 67 9.82 5.19 -5.49
CA ARG A 67 8.96 4.44 -4.55
C ARG A 67 7.87 5.35 -3.96
N LEU A 68 8.24 6.55 -3.52
CA LEU A 68 7.29 7.54 -3.01
C LEU A 68 6.25 7.89 -4.09
N ARG A 69 6.70 8.27 -5.29
CA ARG A 69 5.83 8.65 -6.42
C ARG A 69 4.97 7.50 -6.92
N GLY A 70 5.44 6.26 -6.84
CA GLY A 70 4.66 5.08 -7.21
C GLY A 70 3.39 4.94 -6.37
N ALA A 71 3.47 5.17 -5.05
CA ALA A 71 2.31 5.14 -4.17
C ALA A 71 1.30 6.25 -4.51
N TRP A 72 1.79 7.47 -4.74
CA TRP A 72 0.95 8.60 -5.16
C TRP A 72 0.29 8.35 -6.52
N LEU A 73 1.01 7.79 -7.48
CA LEU A 73 0.50 7.48 -8.81
C LEU A 73 -0.59 6.40 -8.75
N ALA A 74 -0.38 5.32 -8.00
CA ALA A 74 -1.39 4.29 -7.81
C ALA A 74 -2.68 4.88 -7.20
N THR A 75 -2.54 5.75 -6.20
CA THR A 75 -3.69 6.42 -5.58
C THR A 75 -4.39 7.35 -6.56
N ALA A 76 -3.64 8.14 -7.35
CA ALA A 76 -4.20 9.03 -8.36
C ALA A 76 -4.94 8.28 -9.48
N ILE A 77 -4.45 7.11 -9.88
CA ILE A 77 -5.15 6.24 -10.83
C ILE A 77 -6.47 5.73 -10.23
N ALA A 78 -6.46 5.34 -8.96
CA ALA A 78 -7.69 4.91 -8.28
C ALA A 78 -8.72 6.05 -8.20
N GLU A 79 -8.30 7.27 -7.87
CA GLU A 79 -9.14 8.47 -7.88
C GLU A 79 -9.72 8.76 -9.26
N TYR A 80 -8.90 8.65 -10.31
CA TYR A 80 -9.37 8.86 -11.68
C TYR A 80 -10.55 7.95 -12.07
N PHE A 81 -10.53 6.68 -11.62
CA PHE A 81 -11.61 5.74 -11.88
C PHE A 81 -12.80 5.96 -10.96
N ARG A 82 -12.57 6.25 -9.67
CA ARG A 82 -13.62 6.67 -8.73
C ARG A 82 -14.39 7.86 -9.27
N ASP A 83 -13.71 8.89 -9.74
CA ASP A 83 -14.31 10.12 -10.25
C ASP A 83 -15.09 9.90 -11.56
N ARG A 84 -14.92 8.73 -12.21
CA ARG A 84 -15.74 8.25 -13.34
C ARG A 84 -16.92 7.37 -12.93
N GLY A 85 -17.24 7.30 -11.65
CA GLY A 85 -18.34 6.48 -11.14
C GLY A 85 -17.96 5.04 -10.83
N ALA A 86 -16.68 4.65 -10.94
CA ALA A 86 -16.28 3.26 -10.75
C ALA A 86 -16.07 2.90 -9.28
N SER A 87 -16.43 1.67 -8.90
CA SER A 87 -15.94 1.06 -7.66
C SER A 87 -14.53 0.51 -7.86
N VAL A 88 -13.58 0.97 -7.06
CA VAL A 88 -12.17 0.67 -7.18
C VAL A 88 -11.66 -0.08 -5.95
N LEU A 89 -10.97 -1.19 -6.16
CA LEU A 89 -10.15 -1.83 -5.13
C LEU A 89 -8.71 -1.33 -5.26
N LEU A 90 -8.21 -0.60 -4.25
CA LEU A 90 -6.81 -0.18 -4.17
C LEU A 90 -6.05 -1.12 -3.23
N LEU A 91 -5.06 -1.85 -3.74
CA LEU A 91 -4.14 -2.66 -2.96
C LEU A 91 -2.78 -1.98 -2.90
N MET A 92 -2.40 -1.42 -1.75
CA MET A 92 -1.13 -0.72 -1.56
C MET A 92 -0.18 -1.58 -0.71
N ASP A 93 0.87 -2.10 -1.34
CA ASP A 93 1.87 -2.96 -0.71
C ASP A 93 3.27 -2.35 -0.88
N SER A 94 3.83 -1.60 0.07
CA SER A 94 3.33 -1.36 1.44
C SER A 94 3.50 0.08 1.93
N LEU A 95 2.73 0.46 2.96
CA LEU A 95 2.91 1.72 3.68
C LEU A 95 4.26 1.78 4.39
N THR A 96 4.77 0.65 4.89
CA THR A 96 6.10 0.60 5.51
C THR A 96 7.19 0.99 4.53
N ARG A 97 7.13 0.48 3.29
CA ARG A 97 8.10 0.83 2.24
C ARG A 97 7.94 2.27 1.74
N PHE A 98 6.71 2.80 1.70
CA PHE A 98 6.46 4.21 1.43
C PHE A 98 7.07 5.12 2.52
N ALA A 99 6.88 4.78 3.79
CA ALA A 99 7.45 5.53 4.92
C ALA A 99 8.98 5.48 4.94
N GLN A 100 9.57 4.32 4.66
CA GLN A 100 11.02 4.17 4.52
C GLN A 100 11.57 5.04 3.38
N ALA A 101 10.91 5.05 2.22
CA ALA A 101 11.29 5.91 1.12
C ALA A 101 11.25 7.40 1.50
N GLN A 102 10.20 7.85 2.20
CA GLN A 102 10.13 9.22 2.70
C GLN A 102 11.24 9.52 3.71
N ARG A 103 11.54 8.58 4.62
CA ARG A 103 12.62 8.72 5.61
C ARG A 103 13.97 8.92 4.92
N GLU A 104 14.29 8.11 3.91
CA GLU A 104 15.55 8.23 3.16
C GLU A 104 15.67 9.61 2.49
N ILE A 105 14.59 10.10 1.87
CA ILE A 105 14.56 11.44 1.24
C ILE A 105 14.73 12.54 2.30
N ALA A 106 13.97 12.47 3.38
CA ALA A 106 13.98 13.45 4.47
C ALA A 106 15.37 13.58 5.12
N LEU A 107 16.01 12.46 5.41
CA LEU A 107 17.37 12.46 5.97
C LEU A 107 18.39 13.02 4.96
N ALA A 108 18.25 12.71 3.67
CA ALA A 108 19.15 13.23 2.64
C ALA A 108 19.07 14.76 2.48
N ILE A 109 17.91 15.37 2.78
CA ILE A 109 17.73 16.83 2.78
C ILE A 109 17.98 17.49 4.14
N GLY A 110 18.46 16.72 5.14
CA GLY A 110 18.86 17.22 6.45
C GLY A 110 17.74 17.36 7.49
N GLU A 111 16.57 16.75 7.27
CA GLU A 111 15.51 16.73 8.28
C GLU A 111 15.95 15.88 9.48
N ALA A 112 15.84 16.43 10.69
CA ALA A 112 16.25 15.74 11.90
C ALA A 112 15.35 14.51 12.18
N PRO A 113 15.93 13.35 12.53
CA PRO A 113 15.15 12.19 12.94
C PRO A 113 14.47 12.44 14.29
N ALA A 114 13.23 11.97 14.43
CA ALA A 114 12.48 11.99 15.69
C ALA A 114 12.22 10.55 16.15
N THR A 115 10.97 10.10 16.11
CA THR A 115 10.52 8.81 16.63
C THR A 115 11.23 7.63 15.96
N LYS A 116 12.09 6.93 16.73
CA LYS A 116 12.86 5.76 16.29
C LYS A 116 13.59 5.98 14.95
N GLY A 117 14.09 7.19 14.71
CA GLY A 117 14.85 7.50 13.50
C GLY A 117 14.01 7.91 12.28
N TYR A 118 12.69 8.00 12.41
CA TYR A 118 11.81 8.58 11.39
C TYR A 118 11.68 10.10 11.58
N PRO A 119 11.94 10.90 10.53
CA PRO A 119 11.65 12.33 10.55
C PRO A 119 10.15 12.64 10.63
N PRO A 120 9.75 13.78 11.21
CA PRO A 120 8.34 14.19 11.30
C PRO A 120 7.57 14.17 9.97
N SER A 121 8.23 14.50 8.85
CA SER A 121 7.59 14.51 7.52
C SER A 121 7.06 13.15 7.08
N VAL A 122 7.61 12.05 7.61
CA VAL A 122 7.10 10.70 7.34
C VAL A 122 5.68 10.57 7.87
N PHE A 123 5.46 10.94 9.13
CA PHE A 123 4.17 10.85 9.78
C PHE A 123 3.16 11.86 9.22
N ALA A 124 3.62 13.01 8.74
CA ALA A 124 2.76 13.97 8.04
C ALA A 124 2.28 13.45 6.67
N ARG A 125 3.07 12.61 5.97
CA ARG A 125 2.72 12.10 4.63
C ARG A 125 1.83 10.87 4.64
N LEU A 126 1.88 10.04 5.69
CA LEU A 126 1.02 8.86 5.80
C LEU A 126 -0.48 9.21 5.67
N PRO A 127 -1.06 10.13 6.46
CA PRO A 127 -2.47 10.50 6.33
C PRO A 127 -2.75 11.17 4.98
N GLN A 128 -1.84 12.00 4.47
CA GLN A 128 -2.00 12.62 3.15
C GLN A 128 -2.17 11.60 2.01
N LEU A 129 -1.61 10.40 2.15
CA LEU A 129 -1.81 9.30 1.20
C LEU A 129 -3.09 8.53 1.51
N VAL A 130 -3.30 8.13 2.76
CA VAL A 130 -4.37 7.21 3.17
C VAL A 130 -5.76 7.84 3.05
N GLU A 131 -5.92 9.11 3.48
CA GLU A 131 -7.19 9.87 3.51
C GLU A 131 -7.76 10.17 2.11
N ARG A 132 -7.04 9.78 1.05
CA ARG A 132 -7.48 9.94 -0.35
C ARG A 132 -8.41 8.82 -0.80
N ALA A 133 -8.41 7.69 -0.09
CA ALA A 133 -9.34 6.60 -0.31
C ALA A 133 -10.70 6.91 0.31
N GLY A 134 -11.76 6.30 -0.21
CA GLY A 134 -13.13 6.52 0.25
C GLY A 134 -14.11 6.80 -0.88
N ASN A 135 -15.32 7.18 -0.50
CA ASN A 135 -16.39 7.54 -1.43
C ASN A 135 -16.08 8.86 -2.12
N GLY A 136 -16.38 8.95 -3.41
CA GLY A 136 -16.34 10.22 -4.13
C GLY A 136 -17.50 11.12 -3.75
N ALA A 137 -17.58 12.29 -4.40
CA ALA A 137 -18.74 13.16 -4.31
C ALA A 137 -20.01 12.46 -4.85
N GLU A 138 -21.18 13.08 -4.65
CA GLU A 138 -22.45 12.54 -5.12
C GLU A 138 -22.40 12.22 -6.63
N GLY A 139 -22.77 10.98 -6.99
CA GLY A 139 -22.71 10.47 -8.36
C GLY A 139 -21.33 9.93 -8.80
N ALA A 140 -20.28 10.08 -7.99
CA ALA A 140 -19.00 9.42 -8.20
C ALA A 140 -18.98 8.02 -7.58
N GLY A 141 -17.93 7.26 -7.89
CA GLY A 141 -17.70 5.91 -7.39
C GLY A 141 -17.04 5.89 -6.02
N SER A 142 -16.33 4.81 -5.72
CA SER A 142 -15.66 4.63 -4.42
C SER A 142 -14.29 3.98 -4.56
N ILE A 143 -13.40 4.24 -3.59
CA ILE A 143 -12.14 3.52 -3.44
C ILE A 143 -12.19 2.75 -2.12
N THR A 144 -12.17 1.43 -2.20
CA THR A 144 -11.88 0.57 -1.04
C THR A 144 -10.39 0.26 -1.04
N ALA A 145 -9.66 0.78 -0.06
CA ALA A 145 -8.21 0.64 -0.01
C ALA A 145 -7.74 -0.34 1.07
N PHE A 146 -6.87 -1.28 0.69
CA PHE A 146 -6.13 -2.14 1.60
C PHE A 146 -4.66 -1.76 1.56
N TYR A 147 -4.18 -1.24 2.69
CA TYR A 147 -2.78 -0.94 2.90
C TYR A 147 -2.11 -2.06 3.66
N THR A 148 -1.00 -2.57 3.16
CA THR A 148 -0.17 -3.50 3.93
C THR A 148 0.84 -2.73 4.77
N VAL A 149 1.13 -3.27 5.95
CA VAL A 149 2.14 -2.77 6.88
C VAL A 149 2.99 -3.96 7.28
N LEU A 150 4.29 -3.86 7.05
CA LEU A 150 5.27 -4.84 7.50
C LEU A 150 5.50 -4.64 8.99
N ALA A 151 5.06 -5.59 9.80
CA ALA A 151 5.39 -5.67 11.22
C ALA A 151 6.35 -6.84 11.41
N GLU A 152 7.65 -6.54 11.59
CA GLU A 152 8.66 -7.57 11.81
C GLU A 152 8.62 -8.07 13.26
N GLY A 153 8.11 -9.28 13.47
CA GLY A 153 7.98 -9.88 14.80
C GLY A 153 6.94 -9.15 15.65
N ASP A 154 6.68 -9.67 16.85
CA ASP A 154 5.74 -9.06 17.81
C ASP A 154 6.25 -7.69 18.37
N ASP A 155 7.02 -6.90 17.60
CA ASP A 155 7.41 -5.54 18.00
C ASP A 155 6.18 -4.64 17.94
N GLN A 156 5.50 -4.56 19.08
CA GLN A 156 4.36 -3.69 19.31
C GLN A 156 4.71 -2.20 19.20
N ASN A 157 5.98 -1.84 19.04
CA ASN A 157 6.46 -0.46 19.05
C ASN A 157 6.93 0.05 17.67
N ASP A 158 6.60 -0.61 16.55
CA ASP A 158 6.89 -0.04 15.22
C ASP A 158 6.06 1.25 15.01
N PRO A 159 6.71 2.42 14.87
CA PRO A 159 5.99 3.69 14.80
C PRO A 159 5.15 3.83 13.52
N ILE A 160 5.51 3.10 12.45
CA ILE A 160 4.70 3.07 11.22
C ILE A 160 3.48 2.19 11.44
N ALA A 161 3.62 1.08 12.16
CA ALA A 161 2.47 0.25 12.52
C ALA A 161 1.51 1.01 13.43
N ASP A 162 2.02 1.73 14.43
CA ASP A 162 1.20 2.53 15.34
C ASP A 162 0.50 3.68 14.61
N ALA A 163 1.22 4.42 13.77
CA ALA A 163 0.62 5.49 12.97
C ALA A 163 -0.45 4.94 12.01
N ALA A 164 -0.19 3.80 11.36
CA ALA A 164 -1.18 3.16 10.48
C ALA A 164 -2.42 2.72 11.26
N ARG A 165 -2.26 2.19 12.49
CA ARG A 165 -3.40 1.82 13.35
C ARG A 165 -4.28 3.01 13.75
N ALA A 166 -3.66 4.18 13.89
CA ALA A 166 -4.37 5.39 14.28
C ALA A 166 -5.13 6.04 13.11
N ILE A 167 -4.65 5.86 11.87
CA ILE A 167 -5.22 6.51 10.68
C ILE A 167 -6.23 5.61 9.96
N LEU A 168 -6.02 4.29 9.97
CA LEU A 168 -6.89 3.35 9.26
C LEU A 168 -8.15 3.00 10.08
N ASP A 169 -9.29 2.90 9.41
CA ASP A 169 -10.58 2.59 10.05
C ASP A 169 -10.70 1.14 10.55
N GLY A 170 -9.83 0.23 10.09
CA GLY A 170 -9.93 -1.19 10.40
C GLY A 170 -8.67 -1.98 10.07
N HIS A 171 -8.49 -3.10 10.78
CA HIS A 171 -7.22 -3.83 10.77
C HIS A 171 -7.42 -5.35 10.64
N ILE A 172 -6.71 -5.94 9.69
CA ILE A 172 -6.53 -7.40 9.57
C ILE A 172 -5.08 -7.69 9.97
N VAL A 173 -4.89 -8.63 10.91
CA VAL A 173 -3.57 -9.04 11.39
C VAL A 173 -3.31 -10.49 10.99
N LEU A 174 -2.27 -10.71 10.19
CA LEU A 174 -1.82 -12.06 9.82
C LEU A 174 -0.82 -12.56 10.85
N SER A 175 -1.27 -13.45 11.72
CA SER A 175 -0.44 -14.05 12.77
C SER A 175 0.21 -15.34 12.27
N ARG A 176 1.50 -15.50 12.57
CA ARG A 176 2.25 -16.72 12.28
C ARG A 176 1.69 -17.95 13.01
N ARG A 177 0.98 -17.77 14.14
CA ARG A 177 0.42 -18.89 14.92
C ARG A 177 -0.72 -19.61 14.21
N ILE A 178 -1.40 -18.93 13.28
CA ILE A 178 -2.57 -19.43 12.55
C ILE A 178 -2.28 -19.61 11.05
N ALA A 179 -1.02 -19.46 10.64
CA ALA A 179 -0.57 -19.57 9.26
C ALA A 179 -0.09 -20.99 8.92
#